data_AF-A0A1Y5F4K6-F1
#
_entry.id   AF-A0A1Y5F4K6-F1
#
_cell.length_a   1.000
_cell.length_b   1.000
_cell.length_c   1.000
_cell.angle_alpha   90.00
_cell.angle_beta   90.00
_cell.angle_gamma   90.00
#
_symmetry.space_group_name_H-M   'P 1'
#
loop_
_entity.id
_entity.type
_entity.pdbx_description
1 polymer ?
#
loop_
_entity_poly.entity_id
_entity_poly.type
_entity_poly.pdbx_seq_one_letter_code
_entity_poly.pdbx_strand_id
1 'polypeptide(L)'
;MKISVLLLALFLSFSTFSASITVEPFDLEFNMDTNAYELDFELEMACRYEKFVFSDSSQYSYTYKKVPLKITKKKISRNLSRVTVSNTSKRRLDLTGFYRSNKQCQTYLNFFVKDKIYSQGRTNSFDVPIRLGVFEHSRLADHKVFDFEKLEEVFQNKKVSFNYKYNGRRMYVRLAFDDISTTGMSTYLSTGASANPETKMPYLLKN
;
A
#
# COMPACT_ATOMS: atom_id res chain seq x y z
N MET A 1 -24.49 37.07 -32.26
CA MET A 1 -23.33 37.17 -31.32
C MET A 1 -23.64 36.74 -29.89
N LYS A 2 -24.70 37.23 -29.23
CA LYS A 2 -24.98 36.89 -27.81
C LYS A 2 -25.26 35.39 -27.56
N ILE A 3 -25.95 34.71 -28.48
CA ILE A 3 -26.30 33.27 -28.36
C ILE A 3 -25.08 32.36 -28.58
N SER A 4 -24.20 32.71 -29.54
CA SER A 4 -22.99 31.95 -29.84
C SER A 4 -21.98 31.97 -28.69
N VAL A 5 -21.88 33.10 -27.97
CA VAL A 5 -21.04 33.23 -26.76
C VAL A 5 -21.61 32.42 -25.60
N LEU A 6 -22.93 32.39 -25.44
CA LEU A 6 -23.59 31.58 -24.41
C LEU A 6 -23.41 30.07 -24.65
N LEU A 7 -23.53 29.62 -25.90
CA LEU A 7 -23.25 28.24 -26.30
C LEU A 7 -21.78 27.88 -26.08
N LEU A 8 -20.84 28.76 -26.44
CA LEU A 8 -19.42 28.54 -26.19
C LEU A 8 -19.10 28.44 -24.69
N ALA A 9 -19.72 29.30 -23.86
CA ALA A 9 -19.59 29.26 -22.41
C ALA A 9 -20.19 27.99 -21.79
N LEU A 10 -21.29 27.48 -22.34
CA LEU A 10 -21.88 26.20 -21.94
C LEU A 10 -20.93 25.04 -22.28
N PHE A 11 -20.36 25.02 -23.50
CA PHE A 11 -19.38 24.00 -23.92
C PHE A 11 -18.09 24.05 -23.10
N LEU A 12 -17.62 25.25 -22.72
CA LEU A 12 -16.44 25.42 -21.87
C LEU A 12 -16.69 24.96 -20.42
N SER A 13 -17.89 25.16 -19.87
CA SER A 13 -18.21 24.75 -18.48
C SER A 13 -18.38 23.23 -18.32
N PHE A 14 -18.79 22.48 -19.35
CA PHE A 14 -18.79 21.01 -19.31
C PHE A 14 -17.38 20.38 -19.42
N SER A 15 -16.39 21.15 -19.85
CA SER A 15 -15.03 20.65 -20.08
C SER A 15 -14.08 20.74 -18.89
N THR A 16 -14.50 21.39 -17.81
CA THR A 16 -13.64 21.71 -16.66
C THR A 16 -13.80 20.76 -15.47
N PHE A 17 -14.51 19.63 -15.62
CA PHE A 17 -14.47 18.60 -14.59
C PHE A 17 -13.04 18.06 -14.51
N SER A 18 -12.33 18.37 -13.44
CA SER A 18 -10.98 17.88 -13.14
C SER A 18 -11.11 16.89 -12.01
N ALA A 19 -10.41 15.76 -12.08
CA ALA A 19 -10.24 14.92 -10.91
C ALA A 19 -8.83 15.12 -10.36
N SER A 20 -8.69 15.07 -9.05
CA SER A 20 -7.41 15.30 -8.41
C SER A 20 -7.24 14.48 -7.16
N ILE A 21 -6.01 14.01 -6.93
CA ILE A 21 -5.61 13.43 -5.66
C ILE A 21 -4.37 14.12 -5.12
N THR A 22 -4.38 14.38 -3.81
CA THR A 22 -3.30 15.03 -3.09
C THR A 22 -2.83 14.14 -1.95
N VAL A 23 -1.52 14.06 -1.77
CA VAL A 23 -0.85 13.46 -0.63
C VAL A 23 -0.05 14.56 0.04
N GLU A 24 -0.46 14.95 1.24
CA GLU A 24 0.25 15.96 2.03
C GLU A 24 1.57 15.39 2.59
N PRO A 25 2.51 16.24 3.03
CA PRO A 25 3.67 15.79 3.77
C PRO A 25 3.24 15.03 5.03
N PHE A 26 3.97 13.96 5.35
CA PHE A 26 3.72 13.16 6.56
C PHE A 26 4.98 12.43 6.99
N ASP A 27 5.01 12.03 8.27
CA ASP A 27 6.03 11.16 8.87
C ASP A 27 5.34 10.04 9.65
N LEU A 28 5.48 8.80 9.19
CA LEU A 28 5.02 7.61 9.92
C LEU A 28 6.19 6.99 10.66
N GLU A 29 6.05 6.79 11.97
CA GLU A 29 7.07 6.13 12.78
C GLU A 29 6.57 4.82 13.38
N PHE A 30 7.34 3.74 13.24
CA PHE A 30 7.08 2.48 13.90
C PHE A 30 8.40 1.76 14.23
N ASN A 31 8.33 0.73 15.06
CA ASN A 31 9.51 -0.03 15.49
C ASN A 31 9.53 -1.38 14.79
N MET A 32 10.70 -1.85 14.36
CA MET A 32 10.87 -3.15 13.71
C MET A 32 12.26 -3.71 14.01
N ASP A 33 12.38 -5.02 14.14
CA ASP A 33 13.70 -5.68 14.14
C ASP A 33 14.26 -5.68 12.71
N THR A 34 15.12 -4.71 12.42
CA THR A 34 15.72 -4.57 11.08
C THR A 34 16.79 -5.61 10.78
N ASN A 35 17.17 -6.46 11.74
CA ASN A 35 18.04 -7.61 11.51
C ASN A 35 17.22 -8.83 11.06
N ALA A 36 16.01 -8.99 11.58
CA ALA A 36 15.08 -10.05 11.18
C ALA A 36 14.21 -9.69 9.98
N TYR A 37 13.84 -8.41 9.82
CA TYR A 37 12.84 -7.99 8.85
C TYR A 37 13.30 -6.89 7.91
N GLU A 38 12.72 -6.87 6.72
CA GLU A 38 12.85 -5.81 5.71
C GLU A 38 11.47 -5.18 5.43
N LEU A 39 11.45 -3.87 5.24
CA LEU A 39 10.24 -3.12 4.89
C LEU A 39 10.19 -2.88 3.38
N ASP A 40 9.01 -3.10 2.81
CA ASP A 40 8.62 -2.81 1.44
C ASP A 40 7.37 -1.92 1.48
N PHE A 41 7.57 -0.60 1.39
CA PHE A 41 6.51 0.39 1.47
C PHE A 41 6.42 1.19 0.17
N GLU A 42 5.27 1.15 -0.50
CA GLU A 42 4.96 2.03 -1.62
C GLU A 42 3.60 2.72 -1.45
N LEU A 43 3.53 3.99 -1.86
CA LEU A 43 2.29 4.74 -1.99
C LEU A 43 2.19 5.28 -3.41
N GLU A 44 1.09 4.98 -4.08
CA GLU A 44 0.85 5.41 -5.46
C GLU A 44 -0.49 6.15 -5.57
N MET A 45 -0.49 7.26 -6.32
CA MET A 45 -1.68 7.97 -6.73
C MET A 45 -2.11 7.48 -8.10
N ALA A 46 -3.40 7.26 -8.30
CA ALA A 46 -3.95 6.92 -9.59
C ALA A 46 -5.22 7.73 -9.87
N CYS A 47 -5.35 8.21 -11.10
CA CYS A 47 -6.58 8.78 -11.61
C CYS A 47 -6.99 8.03 -12.88
N ARG A 48 -8.29 7.86 -13.07
CA ARG A 48 -8.87 7.22 -14.24
C ARG A 48 -9.91 8.12 -14.90
N TYR A 49 -10.07 7.94 -16.20
CA TYR A 49 -11.20 8.47 -16.96
C TYR A 49 -11.76 7.38 -17.87
N GLU A 50 -13.04 7.51 -18.21
CA GLU A 50 -13.68 6.64 -19.19
C GLU A 50 -13.29 7.07 -20.61
N LYS A 51 -12.75 6.12 -21.38
CA LYS A 51 -12.43 6.29 -22.79
C LYS A 51 -13.73 6.38 -23.61
N PHE A 52 -13.67 7.14 -24.69
CA PHE A 52 -14.75 7.12 -25.67
C PHE A 52 -14.66 5.82 -26.49
N VAL A 53 -15.70 4.98 -26.41
CA VAL A 53 -15.81 3.73 -27.17
C VAL A 53 -17.19 3.67 -27.82
N PHE A 54 -17.26 3.35 -29.11
CA PHE A 54 -18.51 3.23 -29.88
C PHE A 54 -19.26 1.91 -29.60
N SER A 55 -19.27 1.43 -28.35
CA SER A 55 -19.91 0.16 -27.94
C SER A 55 -20.51 0.30 -26.54
N ASP A 56 -21.38 -0.62 -26.13
CA ASP A 56 -21.97 -0.67 -24.77
C ASP A 56 -20.95 -1.07 -23.66
N SER A 57 -19.67 -1.18 -23.97
CA SER A 57 -18.62 -1.46 -22.99
C SER A 57 -18.01 -0.18 -22.40
N SER A 58 -17.81 -0.15 -21.09
CA SER A 58 -17.03 0.89 -20.42
C SER A 58 -15.54 0.50 -20.41
N GLN A 59 -14.69 1.38 -20.93
CA GLN A 59 -13.24 1.21 -20.88
C GLN A 59 -12.63 2.40 -20.14
N TYR A 60 -11.66 2.14 -19.27
CA TYR A 60 -10.99 3.18 -18.49
C TYR A 60 -9.53 3.29 -18.90
N SER A 61 -9.02 4.52 -18.92
CA SER A 61 -7.58 4.79 -18.96
C SER A 61 -7.13 5.26 -17.59
N TYR A 62 -5.95 4.85 -17.17
CA TYR A 62 -5.37 5.22 -15.89
C TYR A 62 -4.08 6.00 -16.07
N THR A 63 -3.88 6.98 -15.21
CA THR A 63 -2.64 7.71 -15.02
C THR A 63 -2.16 7.46 -13.60
N TYR A 64 -0.92 7.02 -13.44
CA TYR A 64 -0.31 6.68 -12.16
C TYR A 64 0.83 7.62 -11.82
N LYS A 65 1.04 7.84 -10.53
CA LYS A 65 2.17 8.61 -10.01
C LYS A 65 2.59 8.08 -8.65
N LYS A 66 3.78 7.49 -8.58
CA LYS A 66 4.39 7.07 -7.31
C LYS A 66 4.70 8.29 -6.43
N VAL A 67 4.44 8.16 -5.14
CA VAL A 67 4.88 9.12 -4.11
C VAL A 67 6.29 8.74 -3.70
N PRO A 68 7.29 9.64 -3.85
CA PRO A 68 8.66 9.34 -3.48
C PRO A 68 8.82 9.38 -1.95
N LEU A 69 8.69 8.22 -1.32
CA LEU A 69 8.82 8.07 0.12
C LEU A 69 10.30 7.97 0.51
N LYS A 70 10.67 8.65 1.60
CA LYS A 70 11.98 8.52 2.24
C LYS A 70 11.84 7.59 3.44
N ILE A 71 12.60 6.49 3.44
CA ILE A 71 12.63 5.54 4.55
C ILE A 71 13.95 5.71 5.29
N THR A 72 13.89 6.06 6.56
CA THR A 72 15.07 6.12 7.44
C THR A 72 14.93 5.13 8.59
N LYS A 73 16.06 4.65 9.10
CA LYS A 73 16.11 3.66 10.18
C LYS A 73 17.07 4.17 11.25
N LYS A 74 16.59 4.34 12.48
CA LYS A 74 17.39 4.73 13.64
C LYS A 74 17.42 3.56 14.63
N LYS A 75 18.61 3.01 14.86
CA LYS A 75 18.80 1.93 15.84
C LYS A 75 18.44 2.43 17.24
N ILE A 76 17.54 1.71 17.93
CA ILE A 76 17.19 1.96 19.34
C ILE A 76 17.94 0.98 20.24
N SER A 77 17.99 -0.30 19.85
CA SER A 77 18.68 -1.35 20.61
C SER A 77 19.34 -2.36 19.65
N ARG A 78 19.90 -3.46 20.18
CA ARG A 78 20.61 -4.47 19.37
C ARG A 78 19.77 -5.00 18.20
N ASN A 79 18.48 -5.23 18.43
CA ASN A 79 17.54 -5.88 17.51
C ASN A 79 16.27 -5.04 17.29
N LEU A 80 16.33 -3.72 17.53
CA LEU A 80 15.17 -2.85 17.35
C LEU A 80 15.61 -1.53 16.74
N SER A 81 14.97 -1.15 15.66
CA SER A 81 15.14 0.14 15.02
C SER A 81 13.80 0.84 14.90
N ARG A 82 13.81 2.16 15.10
CA ARG A 82 12.72 3.03 14.66
C ARG A 82 12.83 3.20 13.15
N VAL A 83 11.78 2.91 12.44
CA VAL A 83 11.63 3.16 11.02
C VAL A 83 10.75 4.39 10.87
N THR A 84 11.23 5.38 10.12
CA THR A 84 10.45 6.56 9.73
C THR A 84 10.22 6.53 8.23
N VAL A 85 8.96 6.52 7.80
CA VAL A 85 8.53 6.60 6.41
C VAL A 85 7.93 7.98 6.17
N SER A 86 8.59 8.78 5.33
CA SER A 86 8.26 10.18 5.14
C SER A 86 7.86 10.50 3.70
N ASN A 87 6.80 11.28 3.53
CA ASN A 87 6.61 12.08 2.32
C ASN A 87 7.03 13.53 2.64
N THR A 88 8.15 13.99 2.09
CA THR A 88 8.75 15.27 2.51
C THR A 88 8.09 16.51 1.88
N SER A 89 7.26 16.32 0.85
CA SER A 89 6.63 17.42 0.13
C SER A 89 5.26 17.02 -0.40
N LYS A 90 4.35 18.00 -0.48
CA LYS A 90 3.01 17.81 -1.04
C LYS A 90 3.12 17.25 -2.45
N ARG A 91 2.43 16.14 -2.70
CA ARG A 91 2.32 15.52 -4.02
C ARG A 91 0.89 15.62 -4.50
N ARG A 92 0.74 15.92 -5.79
CA ARG A 92 -0.55 16.05 -6.44
C ARG A 92 -0.53 15.36 -7.80
N LEU A 93 -1.63 14.74 -8.14
CA LEU A 93 -1.94 14.22 -9.45
C LEU A 93 -3.28 14.80 -9.87
N ASP A 94 -3.27 15.57 -10.97
CA ASP A 94 -4.45 16.14 -11.58
C ASP A 94 -4.73 15.45 -12.90
N LEU A 95 -6.01 15.22 -13.18
CA LEU A 95 -6.50 14.69 -14.43
C LEU A 95 -7.36 15.76 -15.11
N THR A 96 -6.71 16.55 -15.96
CA THR A 96 -7.31 17.68 -16.69
C THR A 96 -7.50 17.32 -18.17
N GLY A 97 -8.63 17.75 -18.76
CA GLY A 97 -8.92 17.55 -20.19
C GLY A 97 -10.39 17.22 -20.50
N PHE A 98 -10.71 17.23 -21.78
CA PHE A 98 -12.04 16.92 -22.33
C PHE A 98 -12.28 15.42 -22.35
N TYR A 99 -12.64 14.85 -21.20
CA TYR A 99 -12.99 13.43 -21.06
C TYR A 99 -14.45 13.31 -20.63
N ARG A 100 -15.08 12.14 -20.86
CA ARG A 100 -16.41 11.81 -20.30
C ARG A 100 -16.43 12.08 -18.79
N SER A 101 -17.61 12.40 -18.25
CA SER A 101 -17.86 12.93 -16.89
C SER A 101 -17.47 12.03 -15.71
N ASN A 102 -16.74 10.93 -15.93
CA ASN A 102 -16.42 9.91 -14.93
C ASN A 102 -14.92 9.90 -14.59
N LYS A 103 -14.35 11.07 -14.31
CA LYS A 103 -12.95 11.19 -13.86
C LYS A 103 -12.89 10.92 -12.36
N GLN A 104 -12.07 9.97 -11.94
CA GLN A 104 -11.99 9.58 -10.53
C GLN A 104 -10.56 9.25 -10.14
N CYS A 105 -10.18 9.53 -8.90
CA CYS A 105 -8.86 9.24 -8.36
C CYS A 105 -8.92 8.37 -7.09
N GLN A 106 -7.84 7.65 -6.82
CA GLN A 106 -7.62 6.83 -5.64
C GLN A 106 -6.13 6.71 -5.32
N THR A 107 -5.83 6.22 -4.12
CA THR A 107 -4.50 5.81 -3.69
C THR A 107 -4.39 4.30 -3.62
N TYR A 108 -3.19 3.77 -3.88
CA TYR A 108 -2.79 2.41 -3.57
C TYR A 108 -1.68 2.45 -2.51
N LEU A 109 -1.89 1.72 -1.42
CA LEU A 109 -0.94 1.54 -0.34
C LEU A 109 -0.45 0.09 -0.37
N ASN A 110 0.86 -0.08 -0.50
CA ASN A 110 1.55 -1.35 -0.32
C ASN A 110 2.43 -1.23 0.91
N PHE A 111 2.00 -1.78 2.05
CA PHE A 111 2.83 -1.93 3.24
C PHE A 111 3.16 -3.40 3.41
N PHE A 112 4.41 -3.81 3.24
CA PHE A 112 4.81 -5.20 3.43
C PHE A 112 6.09 -5.31 4.23
N VAL A 113 6.14 -6.35 5.04
CA VAL A 113 7.31 -6.78 5.80
C VAL A 113 7.74 -8.12 5.25
N LYS A 114 9.05 -8.29 5.05
CA LYS A 114 9.68 -9.54 4.62
C LYS A 114 10.55 -10.09 5.74
N ASP A 115 10.40 -11.37 6.05
CA ASP A 115 11.33 -12.08 6.93
C ASP A 115 12.62 -12.40 6.17
N LYS A 116 13.75 -12.04 6.78
CA LYS A 116 15.09 -12.26 6.21
C LYS A 116 15.72 -13.58 6.68
N ILE A 117 15.13 -14.22 7.68
CA ILE A 117 15.64 -15.43 8.32
C ILE A 117 14.89 -16.64 7.77
N TYR A 118 13.58 -16.52 7.60
CA TYR A 118 12.68 -17.65 7.36
C TYR A 118 12.01 -17.62 5.98
N SER A 119 11.93 -18.80 5.37
CA SER A 119 11.26 -19.03 4.10
C SER A 119 9.83 -19.53 4.28
N GLN A 120 9.01 -19.35 3.24
CA GLN A 120 7.69 -19.96 3.17
C GLN A 120 7.79 -21.49 2.94
N GLY A 121 8.85 -21.97 2.27
CA GLY A 121 9.05 -23.40 2.04
C GLY A 121 8.07 -24.02 1.03
N ARG A 122 7.66 -23.27 -0.01
CA ARG A 122 6.69 -23.74 -1.02
C ARG A 122 7.33 -24.81 -1.89
N THR A 123 6.65 -25.95 -2.06
CA THR A 123 7.10 -27.06 -2.93
C THR A 123 8.54 -27.51 -2.68
N ASN A 124 8.96 -27.58 -1.41
CA ASN A 124 10.34 -27.89 -0.97
C ASN A 124 11.42 -26.91 -1.48
N SER A 125 11.02 -25.72 -1.94
CA SER A 125 11.90 -24.60 -2.21
C SER A 125 11.90 -23.62 -1.04
N PHE A 126 13.08 -23.18 -0.61
CA PHE A 126 13.29 -22.36 0.58
C PHE A 126 13.91 -20.99 0.25
N ASP A 127 13.76 -20.55 -0.99
CA ASP A 127 14.25 -19.28 -1.56
C ASP A 127 13.23 -18.13 -1.43
N VAL A 128 11.97 -18.44 -1.16
CA VAL A 128 10.90 -17.44 -1.03
C VAL A 128 10.78 -16.99 0.43
N PRO A 129 11.04 -15.72 0.77
CA PRO A 129 10.88 -15.21 2.13
C PRO A 129 9.40 -15.14 2.52
N ILE A 130 9.12 -15.23 3.81
CA ILE A 130 7.78 -14.91 4.33
C ILE A 130 7.55 -13.41 4.14
N ARG A 131 6.53 -13.04 3.35
CA ARG A 131 6.15 -11.64 3.10
C ARG A 131 4.70 -11.42 3.50
N LEU A 132 4.46 -10.58 4.50
CA LEU A 132 3.12 -10.25 5.02
C LEU A 132 2.94 -8.74 5.08
N GLY A 133 1.69 -8.26 5.03
CA GLY A 133 1.44 -6.84 4.93
C GLY A 133 -0.01 -6.46 4.70
N VAL A 134 -0.20 -5.20 4.33
CA VAL A 134 -1.46 -4.57 3.96
C VAL A 134 -1.33 -4.08 2.52
N PHE A 135 -2.25 -4.54 1.68
CA PHE A 135 -2.51 -3.97 0.37
C PHE A 135 -3.89 -3.33 0.41
N GLU A 136 -3.96 -2.03 0.24
CA GLU A 136 -5.22 -1.30 0.30
C GLU A 136 -5.33 -0.29 -0.85
N HIS A 137 -6.52 -0.18 -1.41
CA HIS A 137 -6.87 0.89 -2.33
C HIS A 137 -8.02 1.69 -1.76
N SER A 138 -7.87 3.01 -1.80
CA SER A 138 -8.91 3.88 -1.28
C SER A 138 -10.05 4.03 -2.29
N ARG A 139 -11.28 4.35 -1.86
CA ARG A 139 -12.43 4.48 -2.79
C ARG A 139 -12.21 5.56 -3.85
N LEU A 140 -12.70 5.33 -5.06
CA LEU A 140 -12.66 6.29 -6.15
C LEU A 140 -13.53 7.52 -5.86
N ALA A 141 -12.97 8.71 -6.10
CA ALA A 141 -13.68 9.99 -5.97
C ALA A 141 -13.05 11.04 -6.90
N ASP A 142 -13.82 12.04 -7.31
CA ASP A 142 -13.36 13.10 -8.20
C ASP A 142 -12.24 13.92 -7.54
N HIS A 143 -12.44 14.31 -6.27
CA HIS A 143 -11.42 14.99 -5.47
C HIS A 143 -11.08 14.19 -4.23
N LYS A 144 -9.78 13.98 -4.00
CA LYS A 144 -9.30 13.19 -2.88
C LYS A 144 -8.07 13.78 -2.22
N VAL A 145 -8.06 13.69 -0.90
CA VAL A 145 -6.86 13.86 -0.08
C VAL A 145 -6.57 12.51 0.56
N PHE A 146 -5.31 12.07 0.50
CA PHE A 146 -4.89 10.87 1.20
C PHE A 146 -5.02 11.08 2.71
N ASP A 147 -5.76 10.17 3.34
CA ASP A 147 -6.05 10.19 4.76
C ASP A 147 -4.92 9.45 5.50
N PHE A 148 -3.93 10.22 5.94
CA PHE A 148 -2.77 9.69 6.64
C PHE A 148 -3.08 9.28 8.09
N GLU A 149 -4.08 9.92 8.73
CA GLU A 149 -4.45 9.65 10.12
C GLU A 149 -4.84 8.19 10.33
N LYS A 150 -5.57 7.61 9.36
CA LYS A 150 -5.89 6.16 9.37
C LYS A 150 -4.66 5.25 9.35
N LEU A 151 -3.60 5.68 8.68
CA LEU A 151 -2.34 4.95 8.65
C LEU A 151 -1.64 5.05 10.03
N GLU A 152 -1.66 6.25 10.63
CA GLU A 152 -1.11 6.46 11.98
C GLU A 152 -1.80 5.59 13.02
N GLU A 153 -3.14 5.55 13.04
CA GLU A 153 -3.90 4.72 13.97
C GLU A 153 -3.47 3.24 13.95
N VAL A 154 -3.10 2.74 12.77
CA VAL A 154 -2.69 1.35 12.58
C VAL A 154 -1.22 1.14 12.94
N PHE A 155 -0.31 2.01 12.52
CA PHE A 155 1.14 1.74 12.57
C PHE A 155 1.91 2.60 13.58
N GLN A 156 1.42 3.79 13.90
CA GLN A 156 2.19 4.79 14.63
C GLN A 156 2.63 4.27 16.00
N ASN A 157 3.92 4.39 16.27
CA ASN A 157 4.61 3.97 17.49
C ASN A 157 4.50 2.47 17.82
N LYS A 158 3.96 1.63 16.93
CA LYS A 158 3.81 0.19 17.18
C LYS A 158 5.06 -0.59 16.81
N LYS A 159 5.24 -1.75 17.44
CA LYS A 159 6.25 -2.73 17.04
C LYS A 159 5.66 -3.66 15.98
N VAL A 160 6.24 -3.67 14.79
CA VAL A 160 5.85 -4.57 13.70
C VAL A 160 6.69 -5.84 13.77
N SER A 161 6.02 -7.00 13.82
CA SER A 161 6.65 -8.31 13.93
C SER A 161 5.79 -9.40 13.30
N PHE A 162 6.30 -10.63 13.26
CA PHE A 162 5.52 -11.82 12.92
C PHE A 162 5.30 -12.71 14.15
N ASN A 163 4.09 -13.21 14.30
CA ASN A 163 3.73 -14.23 15.24
C ASN A 163 3.71 -15.60 14.57
N TYR A 164 4.40 -16.56 15.19
CA TYR A 164 4.59 -17.92 14.70
C TYR A 164 3.78 -18.90 15.55
N LYS A 165 2.90 -19.69 14.92
CA LYS A 165 2.12 -20.74 15.60
C LYS A 165 2.22 -22.07 14.88
N TYR A 166 2.87 -23.03 15.52
CA TYR A 166 2.95 -24.41 15.05
C TYR A 166 1.62 -25.16 15.25
N ASN A 167 1.20 -25.94 14.25
CA ASN A 167 -0.02 -26.76 14.34
C ASN A 167 0.22 -28.28 14.19
N GLY A 168 1.47 -28.74 14.24
CA GLY A 168 1.82 -30.15 14.06
C GLY A 168 2.28 -30.55 12.65
N ARG A 169 1.95 -29.76 11.61
CA ARG A 169 2.42 -30.02 10.23
C ARG A 169 2.95 -28.79 9.52
N ARG A 170 2.49 -27.61 9.90
CA ARG A 170 2.81 -26.32 9.28
C ARG A 170 3.03 -25.27 10.35
N MET A 171 3.67 -24.19 9.93
CA MET A 171 3.79 -22.97 10.71
C MET A 171 2.78 -21.96 10.19
N TYR A 172 1.86 -21.50 11.04
CA TYR A 172 1.04 -20.34 10.72
C TYR A 172 1.78 -19.09 11.13
N VAL A 173 1.98 -18.20 10.17
CA VAL A 173 2.67 -16.93 10.39
C VAL A 173 1.68 -15.81 10.19
N ARG A 174 1.63 -14.87 11.13
CA ARG A 174 0.69 -13.76 11.10
C ARG A 174 1.39 -12.45 11.43
N LEU A 175 1.06 -11.40 10.69
CA LEU A 175 1.51 -10.04 11.00
C LEU A 175 1.01 -9.64 12.38
N ALA A 176 1.87 -9.02 13.17
CA ALA A 176 1.57 -8.58 14.51
C ALA A 176 1.99 -7.12 14.72
N PHE A 177 1.22 -6.43 15.54
CA PHE A 177 1.54 -5.11 16.07
C PHE A 177 1.59 -5.20 17.59
N ASP A 178 2.69 -4.76 18.18
CA ASP A 178 2.95 -4.88 19.63
C ASP A 178 2.79 -6.32 20.12
N ASP A 179 3.27 -7.27 19.31
CA ASP A 179 3.19 -8.71 19.53
C ASP A 179 1.74 -9.27 19.55
N ILE A 180 0.73 -8.44 19.26
CA ILE A 180 -0.66 -8.85 19.08
C ILE A 180 -0.91 -9.14 17.60
N SER A 181 -1.36 -10.37 17.31
CA SER A 181 -1.68 -10.78 15.94
C SER A 181 -2.79 -9.91 15.36
N THR A 182 -2.59 -9.41 14.15
CA THR A 182 -3.61 -8.68 13.38
C THR A 182 -4.89 -9.50 13.24
N THR A 183 -6.06 -8.87 13.36
CA THR A 183 -7.36 -9.52 13.12
C THR A 183 -7.80 -9.28 11.67
N GLY A 184 -8.72 -10.10 11.15
CA GLY A 184 -9.25 -9.98 9.79
C GLY A 184 -8.84 -11.11 8.83
N MET A 185 -9.38 -11.05 7.61
CA MET A 185 -9.22 -12.08 6.57
C MET A 185 -8.42 -11.62 5.35
N SER A 186 -7.73 -10.46 5.42
CA SER A 186 -6.88 -10.03 4.30
C SER A 186 -5.84 -11.11 4.00
N THR A 187 -5.73 -11.48 2.73
CA THR A 187 -4.85 -12.57 2.24
C THR A 187 -3.38 -12.31 2.50
N TYR A 188 -3.01 -11.06 2.84
CA TYR A 188 -1.63 -10.65 3.09
C TYR A 188 -1.27 -10.58 4.58
N LEU A 189 -2.23 -10.72 5.50
CA LEU A 189 -1.96 -10.63 6.94
C LEU A 189 -1.43 -11.94 7.54
N SER A 190 -1.60 -13.06 6.85
CA SER A 190 -1.12 -14.35 7.32
C SER A 190 -0.74 -15.29 6.18
N THR A 191 0.17 -16.21 6.46
CA THR A 191 0.52 -17.29 5.53
C THR A 191 0.80 -18.58 6.29
N GLY A 192 0.77 -19.69 5.55
CA GLY A 192 1.31 -20.96 6.01
C GLY A 192 2.74 -21.13 5.48
N ALA A 193 3.66 -21.53 6.34
CA ALA A 193 5.02 -21.91 5.99
C ALA A 193 5.28 -23.38 6.33
N SER A 194 6.16 -24.02 5.57
CA SER A 194 6.65 -25.37 5.88
C SER A 194 7.46 -25.32 7.17
N ALA A 195 7.10 -26.15 8.15
CA ALA A 195 7.75 -26.20 9.44
C ALA A 195 8.89 -27.22 9.43
N ASN A 196 10.04 -26.84 9.99
CA ASN A 196 11.09 -27.78 10.35
C ASN A 196 10.64 -28.56 11.59
N PRO A 197 10.58 -29.91 11.53
CA PRO A 197 10.11 -30.73 12.64
C PRO A 197 11.01 -30.68 13.89
N GLU A 198 12.30 -30.37 13.72
CA GLU A 198 13.27 -30.29 14.82
C GLU A 198 13.12 -28.99 15.61
N THR A 199 13.08 -27.85 14.91
CA THR A 199 13.06 -26.53 15.54
C THR A 199 11.64 -26.03 15.82
N LYS A 200 10.62 -26.66 15.20
CA LYS A 200 9.23 -26.18 15.19
C LYS A 200 9.11 -24.73 14.71
N MET A 201 10.03 -24.29 13.84
CA MET A 201 10.04 -22.99 13.17
C MET A 201 9.99 -23.20 11.65
N PRO A 202 9.69 -22.17 10.83
CA PRO A 202 9.86 -22.31 9.39
C PRO A 202 11.30 -22.67 9.02
N TYR A 203 11.49 -23.27 7.84
CA TYR A 203 12.83 -23.48 7.30
C TYR A 203 13.55 -22.15 7.03
N LEU A 204 14.86 -22.12 7.23
CA LEU A 204 15.70 -20.96 6.95
C LEU A 204 15.63 -20.58 5.47
N LEU A 205 15.68 -19.28 5.21
CA LEU A 205 15.77 -18.72 3.87
C LEU A 205 17.11 -19.09 3.24
N LYS A 206 17.06 -19.71 2.06
CA LYS A 206 18.22 -19.96 1.21
C LYS A 206 18.49 -18.72 0.38
N ASN A 207 19.70 -18.19 0.50
CA ASN A 207 20.22 -17.14 -0.36
C ASN A 207 20.89 -17.73 -1.59
#